data_AF-G2R810-F1
#
_entry.id   AF-G2R810-F1
#
_cell.length_a   1.000
_cell.length_b   1.000
_cell.length_c   1.000
_cell.angle_alpha   90.00
_cell.angle_beta   90.00
_cell.angle_gamma   90.00
#
_symmetry.space_group_name_H-M   'P 1'
#
loop_
_entity.id
_entity.type
_entity.pdbx_description
1 polymer ?
#
loop_
_entity_poly.entity_id
_entity_poly.type
_entity_poly.pdbx_seq_one_letter_code
_entity_poly.pdbx_strand_id
1 'polypeptide(L)'
;MAVDKTDQDPHRENDEVEGRLAEVADEEAQLLDGEDFEQFELDDTSRPAPSQEHAASRQPRLRGSWVRRRTPRWLAFLHGPDPPKVHSIKPLFPSLQELPARWLEKAFPRRWQRGVLLVLFLAAWAASLAVPLILSKGTATDASGTAIRHVDCVDTLWRRNNECGLDGVDCRPFSNTSFAFRCPADCASVRVLNPHHVGREDVNFRPLVIGGADGSPYRGDSFLCGAAIHAGVIDDATGGCAVATLVGEYYQYFASSSHGIDSIPFDSYFPLSFTVTADPTVHCTAPDPRWTASLPLSLLFTTLLSLTTTSAPLFFFTTFTAVFTHVALISDPPNLSTPTTTALLPALISRLTARLLPALACATLIYLTTARRTLHPLPATASLTKTLLFRGWFAERPLEEQVFGWVRRAGRVVADEYFRFGFLTEGGRALDYTEAGTWFVNGSWSQGAGYW
;
A
#
# COMPACT_ATOMS: atom_id res chain seq x y z
N MET A 1 -16.09 -66.65 -33.15
CA MET A 1 -16.06 -67.26 -31.82
C MET A 1 -16.15 -66.12 -30.81
N ALA A 2 -17.30 -66.01 -30.17
CA ALA A 2 -17.55 -65.06 -29.09
C ALA A 2 -17.15 -65.67 -27.74
N VAL A 3 -17.31 -64.86 -26.67
CA VAL A 3 -17.33 -65.21 -25.23
C VAL A 3 -15.94 -65.10 -24.55
N ASP A 4 -15.75 -64.59 -23.33
CA ASP A 4 -16.48 -63.72 -22.39
C ASP A 4 -15.54 -63.47 -21.18
N LYS A 5 -15.97 -62.57 -20.31
CA LYS A 5 -15.43 -62.00 -19.07
C LYS A 5 -15.17 -62.96 -17.88
N THR A 6 -14.33 -62.45 -16.96
CA THR A 6 -14.38 -62.44 -15.47
C THR A 6 -14.60 -63.71 -14.64
N ASP A 7 -13.72 -63.91 -13.64
CA ASP A 7 -14.04 -64.16 -12.19
C ASP A 7 -12.69 -64.19 -11.41
N GLN A 8 -12.44 -63.37 -10.38
CA GLN A 8 -12.85 -63.43 -8.95
C GLN A 8 -12.38 -64.68 -8.15
N ASP A 9 -11.37 -64.42 -7.29
CA ASP A 9 -11.06 -64.90 -5.91
C ASP A 9 -11.44 -66.32 -5.44
N PRO A 10 -10.63 -66.97 -4.56
CA PRO A 10 -10.87 -66.81 -3.11
C PRO A 10 -9.70 -67.07 -2.09
N HIS A 11 -9.78 -66.36 -0.94
CA HIS A 11 -9.57 -66.76 0.48
C HIS A 11 -8.26 -67.44 0.99
N ARG A 12 -7.51 -66.81 1.94
CA ARG A 12 -7.54 -66.93 3.45
C ARG A 12 -6.63 -68.11 3.94
N GLU A 13 -5.70 -68.08 4.91
CA GLU A 13 -5.54 -67.43 6.24
C GLU A 13 -4.09 -67.71 6.77
N ASN A 14 -3.49 -66.74 7.51
CA ASN A 14 -2.59 -66.82 8.70
C ASN A 14 -1.27 -67.65 8.76
N ASP A 15 -0.12 -66.96 9.01
CA ASP A 15 0.62 -66.86 10.31
C ASP A 15 2.16 -66.63 10.21
N GLU A 16 2.59 -65.55 10.89
CA GLU A 16 3.81 -65.31 11.70
C GLU A 16 5.27 -65.28 11.16
N VAL A 17 6.05 -64.38 11.83
CA VAL A 17 7.52 -64.25 12.02
C VAL A 17 8.31 -63.21 11.18
N GLU A 18 8.23 -61.96 11.66
CA GLU A 18 9.33 -61.11 12.19
C GLU A 18 10.77 -61.13 11.61
N GLY A 19 11.32 -59.95 11.24
CA GLY A 19 12.78 -59.76 11.15
C GLY A 19 13.33 -58.54 10.38
N ARG A 20 13.60 -57.45 11.12
CA ARG A 20 14.69 -56.44 10.96
C ARG A 20 14.69 -55.45 9.76
N LEU A 21 14.27 -54.22 10.04
CA LEU A 21 14.85 -52.99 9.47
C LEU A 21 15.55 -52.22 10.60
N ALA A 22 16.81 -51.87 10.36
CA ALA A 22 17.70 -51.24 11.33
C ALA A 22 17.49 -49.72 11.40
N GLU A 23 17.57 -49.22 12.63
CA GLU A 23 17.58 -47.82 13.07
C GLU A 23 18.65 -46.96 12.39
N VAL A 24 18.26 -45.73 12.03
CA VAL A 24 19.11 -44.55 12.17
C VAL A 24 18.31 -43.58 13.04
N ALA A 25 18.82 -43.31 14.23
CA ALA A 25 18.21 -42.48 15.25
C ALA A 25 18.40 -40.99 14.93
N ASP A 26 17.29 -40.24 14.90
CA ASP A 26 17.29 -38.78 15.06
C ASP A 26 17.28 -38.48 16.56
N GLU A 27 18.43 -38.09 17.09
CA GLU A 27 18.53 -37.48 18.41
C GLU A 27 18.28 -35.97 18.27
N GLU A 28 17.16 -35.50 18.82
CA GLU A 28 16.88 -34.16 19.40
C GLU A 28 15.37 -33.85 19.33
N ALA A 29 14.59 -34.62 20.09
CA ALA A 29 13.23 -34.24 20.50
C ALA A 29 12.95 -34.85 21.89
N GLN A 30 13.60 -34.31 22.92
CA GLN A 30 13.24 -34.64 24.29
C GLN A 30 12.02 -33.84 24.71
N LEU A 31 10.91 -34.55 24.93
CA LEU A 31 9.71 -34.07 25.59
C LEU A 31 10.07 -33.66 27.03
N LEU A 32 9.88 -32.37 27.35
CA LEU A 32 9.81 -31.93 28.74
C LEU A 32 8.39 -32.18 29.24
N ASP A 33 8.24 -33.22 30.06
CA ASP A 33 7.08 -33.42 30.93
C ASP A 33 6.97 -32.28 31.95
N GLY A 34 5.74 -31.81 32.17
CA GLY A 34 5.33 -31.32 33.49
C GLY A 34 4.82 -29.88 33.58
N GLU A 35 3.48 -29.78 33.51
CA GLU A 35 2.61 -28.96 34.37
C GLU A 35 2.18 -27.54 33.91
N ASP A 36 0.84 -27.37 33.99
CA ASP A 36 0.01 -26.16 33.96
C ASP A 36 -0.47 -25.59 32.61
N PHE A 37 -1.31 -26.38 31.91
CA PHE A 37 -2.36 -25.84 31.02
C PHE A 37 -3.66 -25.66 31.83
N GLU A 38 -4.04 -24.42 32.16
CA GLU A 38 -5.42 -24.12 32.56
C GLU A 38 -6.32 -24.01 31.33
N GLN A 39 -7.38 -24.81 31.41
CA GLN A 39 -8.41 -25.17 30.45
C GLN A 39 -9.42 -24.03 30.22
N PHE A 40 -9.58 -23.59 28.97
CA PHE A 40 -10.75 -22.80 28.55
C PHE A 40 -11.86 -23.77 28.10
N GLU A 41 -12.83 -24.02 28.98
CA GLU A 41 -14.09 -24.68 28.60
C GLU A 41 -15.07 -23.65 28.01
N LEU A 42 -15.55 -23.97 26.81
CA LEU A 42 -16.64 -23.33 26.09
C LEU A 42 -17.70 -24.40 25.84
N ASP A 43 -18.84 -24.31 26.53
CA ASP A 43 -20.18 -24.81 26.12
C ASP A 43 -21.12 -24.82 27.35
N ASP A 44 -22.45 -24.73 27.29
CA ASP A 44 -23.43 -24.41 26.25
C ASP A 44 -24.76 -24.07 26.99
N THR A 45 -25.70 -23.51 26.27
CA THR A 45 -27.04 -23.14 26.71
C THR A 45 -27.97 -24.34 27.01
N SER A 46 -28.66 -24.36 28.17
CA SER A 46 -30.04 -24.87 28.32
C SER A 46 -30.60 -24.65 29.75
N ARG A 47 -31.89 -24.28 29.81
CA ARG A 47 -32.72 -23.96 31.01
C ARG A 47 -33.27 -25.25 31.68
N PRO A 48 -33.73 -25.28 32.95
CA PRO A 48 -34.86 -24.46 33.46
C PRO A 48 -34.78 -23.95 34.93
N ALA A 49 -35.61 -22.96 35.24
CA ALA A 49 -35.86 -22.43 36.60
C ALA A 49 -36.71 -23.43 37.43
N PRO A 50 -36.68 -23.38 38.78
CA PRO A 50 -37.54 -22.42 39.50
C PRO A 50 -37.03 -21.93 40.88
N SER A 51 -37.92 -21.13 41.50
CA SER A 51 -38.05 -20.67 42.90
C SER A 51 -37.27 -19.44 43.37
N GLN A 52 -38.06 -18.39 43.60
CA GLN A 52 -37.77 -17.23 44.43
C GLN A 52 -37.52 -17.66 45.88
N GLU A 53 -36.42 -17.18 46.48
CA GLU A 53 -36.40 -16.84 47.90
C GLU A 53 -35.26 -15.87 48.21
N HIS A 54 -35.52 -14.97 49.15
CA HIS A 54 -34.77 -13.78 49.46
C HIS A 54 -33.30 -14.02 49.85
N ALA A 55 -32.37 -13.34 49.19
CA ALA A 55 -31.03 -13.12 49.73
C ALA A 55 -30.50 -11.73 49.35
N ALA A 56 -30.24 -10.96 50.40
CA ALA A 56 -29.78 -9.59 50.38
C ALA A 56 -28.48 -9.37 49.58
N SER A 57 -28.34 -8.14 49.08
CA SER A 57 -27.16 -7.53 48.49
C SER A 57 -25.83 -8.06 49.07
N ARG A 58 -25.16 -8.94 48.34
CA ARG A 58 -23.73 -9.23 48.53
C ARG A 58 -22.95 -8.52 47.43
N GLN A 59 -22.41 -7.35 47.78
CA GLN A 59 -21.30 -6.75 47.05
C GLN A 59 -20.15 -7.76 46.98
N PRO A 60 -19.50 -7.95 45.82
CA PRO A 60 -18.29 -8.76 45.76
C PRO A 60 -17.19 -8.01 46.53
N ARG A 61 -16.76 -8.59 47.66
CA ARG A 61 -15.58 -8.13 48.38
C ARG A 61 -14.37 -8.35 47.46
N LEU A 62 -13.86 -7.26 46.90
CA LEU A 62 -12.59 -7.20 46.18
C LEU A 62 -11.47 -7.79 47.04
N ARG A 63 -11.07 -9.02 46.73
CA ARG A 63 -9.75 -9.56 47.08
C ARG A 63 -8.73 -8.80 46.25
N GLY A 64 -8.01 -7.86 46.86
CA GLY A 64 -6.94 -7.14 46.16
C GLY A 64 -6.05 -6.25 47.04
N SER A 65 -6.07 -6.38 48.37
CA SER A 65 -5.35 -5.46 49.26
C SER A 65 -3.93 -5.88 49.66
N TRP A 66 -3.31 -6.86 48.99
CA TRP A 66 -2.10 -7.51 49.53
C TRP A 66 -0.73 -7.11 48.94
N VAL A 67 -0.62 -6.13 48.01
CA VAL A 67 0.70 -5.74 47.44
C VAL A 67 0.95 -4.21 47.44
N ARG A 68 0.32 -3.45 48.36
CA ARG A 68 0.42 -1.97 48.36
C ARG A 68 1.38 -1.37 49.39
N ARG A 69 2.46 -2.07 49.76
CA ARG A 69 3.45 -1.53 50.69
C ARG A 69 4.87 -1.68 50.14
N ARG A 70 5.49 -0.53 49.82
CA ARG A 70 6.92 -0.28 49.53
C ARG A 70 7.34 -0.03 48.07
N THR A 71 6.64 0.82 47.33
CA THR A 71 7.27 1.54 46.21
C THR A 71 7.66 2.96 46.63
N PRO A 72 8.90 3.42 46.40
CA PRO A 72 9.33 4.77 46.72
C PRO A 72 8.59 5.81 45.86
N ARG A 73 8.35 7.00 46.41
CA ARG A 73 7.52 8.07 45.82
C ARG A 73 7.91 8.50 44.40
N TRP A 74 9.17 8.34 44.01
CA TRP A 74 9.65 8.67 42.66
C TRP A 74 9.26 7.62 41.61
N LEU A 75 8.99 6.37 42.02
CA LEU A 75 8.41 5.32 41.17
C LEU A 75 6.88 5.38 41.15
N ALA A 76 6.25 6.31 41.89
CA ALA A 76 4.79 6.46 41.90
C ALA A 76 4.21 6.88 40.55
N PHE A 77 5.02 7.46 39.64
CA PHE A 77 4.61 7.75 38.26
C PHE A 77 4.41 6.48 37.42
N LEU A 78 5.09 5.37 37.74
CA LEU A 78 4.90 4.08 37.06
C LEU A 78 3.58 3.41 37.46
N HIS A 79 2.98 3.82 38.57
CA HIS A 79 1.67 3.35 38.99
C HIS A 79 0.60 4.35 38.54
N GLY A 80 -0.42 3.84 37.84
CA GLY A 80 -1.57 4.65 37.43
C GLY A 80 -2.29 5.30 38.61
N PRO A 81 -3.02 6.41 38.38
CA PRO A 81 -3.81 7.05 39.44
C PRO A 81 -4.85 6.08 40.00
N ASP A 82 -5.00 6.06 41.33
CA ASP A 82 -5.91 5.17 42.05
C ASP A 82 -6.86 6.03 42.91
N PRO A 83 -8.18 6.09 42.61
CA PRO A 83 -8.90 5.28 41.62
C PRO A 83 -8.52 5.62 40.16
N PRO A 84 -8.66 4.66 39.23
CA PRO A 84 -8.41 4.89 37.81
C PRO A 84 -9.23 6.08 37.32
N LYS A 85 -8.53 7.11 36.82
CA LYS A 85 -9.15 8.30 36.24
C LYS A 85 -9.08 8.19 34.72
N VAL A 86 -10.24 8.34 34.07
CA VAL A 86 -10.29 8.45 32.61
C VAL A 86 -9.53 9.71 32.19
N HIS A 87 -8.56 9.57 31.28
CA HIS A 87 -7.82 10.70 30.73
C HIS A 87 -8.75 11.59 29.91
N SER A 88 -9.26 12.66 30.51
CA SER A 88 -10.04 13.70 29.83
C SER A 88 -9.12 14.86 29.43
N ILE A 89 -9.06 15.16 28.13
CA ILE A 89 -8.36 16.36 27.63
C ILE A 89 -9.12 17.59 28.15
N LYS A 90 -8.45 18.45 28.91
CA LYS A 90 -9.01 19.76 29.31
C LYS A 90 -8.83 20.73 28.15
N PRO A 91 -9.91 21.19 27.49
CA PRO A 91 -9.79 22.07 26.34
C PRO A 91 -9.35 23.47 26.75
N LEU A 92 -8.56 24.13 25.89
CA LEU A 92 -8.18 25.52 26.03
C LEU A 92 -9.35 26.42 25.56
N PHE A 93 -9.90 27.27 26.44
CA PHE A 93 -11.03 28.16 26.14
C PHE A 93 -12.31 27.43 25.67
N PRO A 94 -12.99 26.67 26.55
CA PRO A 94 -14.15 25.84 26.18
C PRO A 94 -15.30 26.65 25.56
N SER A 95 -15.54 27.88 26.01
CA SER A 95 -16.61 28.74 25.52
C SER A 95 -16.48 29.09 24.04
N LEU A 96 -15.26 29.29 23.53
CA LEU A 96 -15.00 29.56 22.12
C LEU A 96 -15.12 28.28 21.27
N GLN A 97 -14.70 27.13 21.81
CA GLN A 97 -14.72 25.85 21.11
C GLN A 97 -16.15 25.31 20.89
N GLU A 98 -17.10 25.67 21.75
CA GLU A 98 -18.52 25.27 21.61
C GLU A 98 -19.32 26.11 20.60
N LEU A 99 -18.82 27.28 20.20
CA LEU A 99 -19.57 28.22 19.35
C LEU A 99 -20.02 27.61 18.00
N PRO A 100 -19.16 26.89 17.24
CA PRO A 100 -19.57 26.34 15.95
C PRO A 100 -20.69 25.31 16.08
N ALA A 101 -20.59 24.41 17.07
CA ALA A 101 -21.60 23.39 17.34
C ALA A 101 -22.91 24.02 17.81
N ARG A 102 -22.87 24.98 18.75
CA ARG A 102 -24.07 25.69 19.23
C ARG A 102 -24.75 26.52 18.15
N TRP A 103 -23.98 27.19 17.30
CA TRP A 103 -24.52 27.94 16.18
C TRP A 103 -25.27 27.01 15.21
N LEU A 104 -24.67 25.86 14.87
CA LEU A 104 -25.30 24.87 14.00
C LEU A 104 -26.59 24.32 14.60
N GLU A 105 -26.59 24.03 15.90
CA GLU A 105 -27.78 23.54 16.60
C GLU A 105 -28.91 24.56 16.64
N LYS A 106 -28.57 25.86 16.79
CA LYS A 106 -29.53 26.97 16.80
C LYS A 106 -30.07 27.28 15.41
N ALA A 107 -29.23 27.26 14.38
CA ALA A 107 -29.61 27.53 12.99
C ALA A 107 -30.45 26.38 12.40
N PHE A 108 -30.12 25.13 12.72
CA PHE A 108 -30.78 23.93 12.21
C PHE A 108 -31.26 23.01 13.35
N PRO A 109 -32.42 23.30 13.96
CA PRO A 109 -32.91 22.55 15.12
C PRO A 109 -33.41 21.14 14.75
N ARG A 110 -33.91 20.92 13.53
CA ARG A 110 -34.49 19.63 13.13
C ARG A 110 -33.43 18.66 12.63
N ARG A 111 -33.55 17.37 13.00
CA ARG A 111 -32.60 16.31 12.57
C ARG A 111 -32.51 16.16 11.04
N TRP A 112 -33.64 16.28 10.33
CA TRP A 112 -33.63 16.20 8.86
C TRP A 112 -32.89 17.38 8.22
N GLN A 113 -32.96 18.58 8.79
CA GLN A 113 -32.23 19.76 8.28
C GLN A 113 -30.71 19.54 8.38
N ARG A 114 -30.26 18.94 9.49
CA ARG A 114 -28.86 18.55 9.68
C ARG A 114 -28.43 17.45 8.72
N GLY A 115 -29.31 16.49 8.45
CA GLY A 115 -29.07 15.46 7.44
C GLY A 115 -28.92 16.04 6.02
N VAL A 116 -29.85 16.92 5.61
CA VAL A 116 -29.78 17.60 4.32
C VAL A 116 -28.52 18.47 4.22
N LEU A 117 -28.19 19.21 5.26
CA LEU A 117 -26.97 20.03 5.30
C LEU A 117 -25.72 19.16 5.17
N LEU A 118 -25.65 18.00 5.83
CA LEU A 118 -24.54 17.06 5.68
C LEU A 118 -24.44 16.52 4.25
N VAL A 119 -25.57 16.18 3.62
CA VAL A 119 -25.59 15.72 2.22
C VAL A 119 -25.08 16.83 1.28
N LEU A 120 -25.56 18.07 1.44
CA LEU A 120 -25.10 19.21 0.65
C LEU A 120 -23.61 19.50 0.88
N PHE A 121 -23.14 19.37 2.12
CA PHE A 121 -21.73 19.53 2.49
C PHE A 121 -20.86 18.46 1.82
N LEU A 122 -21.26 17.19 1.86
CA LEU A 122 -20.55 16.09 1.21
C LEU A 122 -20.58 16.21 -0.32
N ALA A 123 -21.69 16.66 -0.90
CA ALA A 123 -21.80 16.94 -2.32
C ALA A 123 -20.89 18.10 -2.76
N ALA A 124 -20.86 19.19 -1.96
CA ALA A 124 -19.95 20.30 -2.19
C ALA A 124 -18.48 19.86 -2.09
N TRP A 125 -18.14 19.06 -1.08
CA TRP A 125 -16.80 18.47 -0.96
C TRP A 125 -16.45 17.59 -2.17
N ALA A 126 -17.34 16.68 -2.58
CA ALA A 126 -17.13 15.82 -3.73
C ALA A 126 -16.95 16.64 -5.03
N ALA A 127 -17.77 17.66 -5.27
CA ALA A 127 -17.64 18.55 -6.41
C ALA A 127 -16.31 19.32 -6.39
N SER A 128 -15.90 19.77 -5.20
CA SER A 128 -14.66 20.52 -4.99
C SER A 128 -13.40 19.70 -5.31
N LEU A 129 -13.47 18.37 -5.17
CA LEU A 129 -12.42 17.44 -5.58
C LEU A 129 -12.55 17.00 -7.04
N ALA A 130 -13.78 16.78 -7.51
CA ALA A 130 -14.04 16.30 -8.86
C ALA A 130 -13.69 17.35 -9.93
N VAL A 131 -13.97 18.64 -9.71
CA VAL A 131 -13.73 19.69 -10.71
C VAL A 131 -12.24 19.83 -11.06
N PRO A 132 -11.31 20.02 -10.10
CA PRO A 132 -9.88 20.08 -10.42
C PRO A 132 -9.37 18.77 -11.05
N LEU A 133 -9.89 17.62 -10.61
CA LEU A 133 -9.51 16.31 -11.15
C LEU A 133 -9.92 16.16 -12.63
N ILE A 134 -11.15 16.55 -12.97
CA ILE A 134 -11.66 16.52 -14.34
C ILE A 134 -10.91 17.52 -15.22
N LEU A 135 -10.57 18.70 -14.69
CA LEU A 135 -9.82 19.70 -15.45
C LEU A 135 -8.35 19.30 -15.67
N SER A 136 -7.70 18.62 -14.71
CA SER A 136 -6.28 18.26 -14.85
C SER A 136 -6.03 16.91 -15.52
N LYS A 137 -6.93 15.93 -15.31
CA LYS A 137 -6.85 14.57 -15.87
C LYS A 137 -7.89 14.30 -16.96
N GLY A 138 -8.63 15.33 -17.37
CA GLY A 138 -9.58 15.27 -18.47
C GLY A 138 -8.91 15.04 -19.82
N THR A 139 -9.71 15.13 -20.89
CA THR A 139 -9.26 14.86 -22.25
C THR A 139 -8.19 15.86 -22.69
N ALA A 140 -6.92 15.45 -22.63
CA ALA A 140 -5.84 16.12 -23.33
C ALA A 140 -5.74 15.54 -24.75
N THR A 141 -5.83 16.43 -25.74
CA THR A 141 -5.68 16.12 -27.16
C THR A 141 -4.43 16.81 -27.69
N ASP A 142 -3.73 16.16 -28.61
CA ASP A 142 -2.65 16.81 -29.36
C ASP A 142 -3.21 17.82 -30.40
N ALA A 143 -2.32 18.47 -31.16
CA ALA A 143 -2.70 19.39 -32.23
C ALA A 143 -3.46 18.74 -33.40
N SER A 144 -3.41 17.41 -33.52
CA SER A 144 -4.10 16.64 -34.57
C SER A 144 -5.46 16.09 -34.12
N GLY A 145 -5.84 16.31 -32.85
CA GLY A 145 -7.07 15.81 -32.24
C GLY A 145 -6.98 14.37 -31.76
N THR A 146 -5.80 13.74 -31.78
CA THR A 146 -5.55 12.43 -31.19
C THR A 146 -5.41 12.52 -29.67
N ALA A 147 -5.96 11.54 -28.97
CA ALA A 147 -5.94 11.50 -27.51
C ALA A 147 -4.53 11.15 -26.99
N ILE A 148 -4.04 11.90 -26.01
CA ILE A 148 -2.75 11.64 -25.38
C ILE A 148 -2.83 10.37 -24.53
N ARG A 149 -1.94 9.41 -24.76
CA ARG A 149 -1.91 8.16 -24.00
C ARG A 149 -1.38 8.40 -22.59
N HIS A 150 -2.09 7.95 -21.57
CA HIS A 150 -1.53 7.94 -20.21
C HIS A 150 -0.73 6.66 -20.02
N VAL A 151 0.53 6.81 -19.58
CA VAL A 151 1.45 5.69 -19.36
C VAL A 151 1.87 5.63 -17.90
N ASP A 152 2.15 4.41 -17.43
CA ASP A 152 2.78 4.16 -16.15
C ASP A 152 4.30 4.39 -16.23
N CYS A 153 4.97 4.63 -15.11
CA CYS A 153 6.43 4.73 -15.06
C CYS A 153 7.12 3.42 -15.51
N VAL A 154 6.44 2.28 -15.35
CA VAL A 154 6.92 0.95 -15.78
C VAL A 154 6.52 0.57 -17.21
N ASP A 155 5.75 1.41 -17.90
CA ASP A 155 5.30 1.10 -19.26
C ASP A 155 6.48 1.09 -20.22
N THR A 156 6.48 0.06 -21.07
CA THR A 156 7.46 -0.19 -22.13
C THR A 156 6.72 -0.42 -23.44
N LEU A 157 7.40 -0.23 -24.57
CA LEU A 157 6.83 -0.55 -25.88
C LEU A 157 7.01 -2.04 -26.22
N TRP A 158 8.04 -2.67 -25.65
CA TRP A 158 8.30 -4.09 -25.74
C TRP A 158 8.01 -4.77 -24.39
N ARG A 159 6.86 -5.45 -24.31
CA ARG A 159 6.37 -6.07 -23.08
C ARG A 159 7.16 -7.32 -22.69
N ARG A 160 7.20 -7.61 -21.39
CA ARG A 160 7.89 -8.79 -20.82
C ARG A 160 7.05 -10.07 -20.99
N ASN A 161 7.62 -11.21 -20.59
CA ASN A 161 6.91 -12.50 -20.49
C ASN A 161 6.20 -12.97 -21.78
N ASN A 162 6.80 -12.71 -22.95
CA ASN A 162 6.23 -13.03 -24.26
C ASN A 162 4.86 -12.40 -24.55
N GLU A 163 4.51 -11.31 -23.87
CA GLU A 163 3.27 -10.56 -24.12
C GLU A 163 3.25 -9.86 -25.49
N CYS A 164 4.39 -9.75 -26.17
CA CYS A 164 4.46 -9.29 -27.56
C CYS A 164 4.09 -10.38 -28.59
N GLY A 165 3.81 -11.61 -28.15
CA GLY A 165 3.44 -12.71 -29.03
C GLY A 165 4.60 -13.24 -29.87
N LEU A 166 4.29 -14.20 -30.76
CA LEU A 166 5.24 -14.74 -31.73
C LEU A 166 5.69 -13.62 -32.69
N ASP A 167 7.00 -13.54 -32.97
CA ASP A 167 7.63 -12.51 -33.80
C ASP A 167 7.31 -11.05 -33.38
N GLY A 168 6.88 -10.84 -32.13
CA GLY A 168 6.55 -9.52 -31.62
C GLY A 168 5.29 -8.89 -32.24
N VAL A 169 4.42 -9.67 -32.89
CA VAL A 169 3.24 -9.18 -33.63
C VAL A 169 2.36 -8.26 -32.80
N ASP A 170 2.22 -8.50 -31.50
CA ASP A 170 1.34 -7.74 -30.61
C ASP A 170 1.97 -6.42 -30.11
N CYS A 171 3.27 -6.22 -30.33
CA CYS A 171 4.00 -4.99 -30.01
C CYS A 171 4.21 -4.08 -31.22
N ARG A 172 3.50 -4.35 -32.32
CA ARG A 172 3.38 -3.43 -33.45
C ARG A 172 2.63 -2.15 -33.04
N PRO A 173 2.86 -1.01 -33.71
CA PRO A 173 3.78 -0.79 -34.84
C PRO A 173 5.25 -0.73 -34.43
N PHE A 174 6.17 -0.99 -35.36
CA PHE A 174 7.62 -0.94 -35.10
C PHE A 174 8.30 0.37 -35.53
N SER A 175 7.81 1.02 -36.58
CA SER A 175 8.45 2.22 -37.15
C SER A 175 7.43 3.18 -37.78
N ASN A 176 7.88 4.41 -38.06
CA ASN A 176 7.12 5.45 -38.79
C ASN A 176 5.79 5.87 -38.13
N THR A 177 5.69 5.68 -36.81
CA THR A 177 4.55 6.14 -36.03
C THR A 177 5.03 6.94 -34.84
N SER A 178 4.42 8.10 -34.62
CA SER A 178 4.63 8.92 -33.44
C SER A 178 3.34 9.00 -32.64
N PHE A 179 3.44 8.97 -31.31
CA PHE A 179 2.30 9.20 -30.44
C PHE A 179 2.72 10.04 -29.23
N ALA A 180 1.80 10.90 -28.78
CA ALA A 180 1.95 11.66 -27.56
C ALA A 180 1.57 10.81 -26.35
N PHE A 181 2.38 10.87 -25.31
CA PHE A 181 2.12 10.21 -24.03
C PHE A 181 2.33 11.16 -22.86
N ARG A 182 1.65 10.87 -21.75
CA ARG A 182 1.75 11.60 -20.48
C ARG A 182 2.30 10.70 -19.38
N CYS A 183 3.31 11.19 -18.69
CA CYS A 183 3.94 10.57 -17.53
C CYS A 183 3.50 11.23 -16.22
N PRO A 184 3.32 10.44 -15.15
CA PRO A 184 3.21 10.98 -13.80
C PRO A 184 4.56 11.55 -13.32
N ALA A 185 4.53 12.24 -12.18
CA ALA A 185 5.73 12.69 -11.47
C ALA A 185 6.41 11.53 -10.72
N ASP A 186 7.67 11.72 -10.35
CA ASP A 186 8.49 10.77 -9.58
C ASP A 186 8.65 9.40 -10.27
N CYS A 187 8.94 9.42 -11.57
CA CYS A 187 9.24 8.20 -12.33
C CYS A 187 10.73 7.84 -12.33
N ALA A 188 11.64 8.76 -11.97
CA ALA A 188 13.07 8.48 -11.92
C ALA A 188 13.44 7.52 -10.77
N SER A 189 12.62 7.47 -9.71
CA SER A 189 12.79 6.56 -8.57
C SER A 189 12.40 5.12 -8.88
N VAL A 190 11.59 4.90 -9.94
CA VAL A 190 11.08 3.59 -10.34
C VAL A 190 12.19 2.72 -10.94
N ARG A 191 12.30 1.50 -10.40
CA ARG A 191 13.39 0.57 -10.70
C ARG A 191 12.86 -0.78 -11.10
N VAL A 192 13.66 -1.50 -11.87
CA VAL A 192 13.44 -2.93 -12.10
C VAL A 192 13.67 -3.69 -10.80
N LEU A 193 12.69 -4.48 -10.37
CA LEU A 193 12.76 -5.27 -9.13
C LEU A 193 13.23 -6.72 -9.37
N ASN A 194 13.09 -7.21 -10.59
CA ASN A 194 13.47 -8.56 -11.00
C ASN A 194 14.59 -8.49 -12.05
N PRO A 195 15.65 -9.31 -11.97
CA PRO A 195 16.74 -9.30 -12.95
C PRO A 195 16.24 -9.27 -14.39
N HIS A 196 16.71 -8.27 -15.15
CA HIS A 196 16.38 -8.09 -16.56
C HIS A 196 17.65 -8.13 -17.40
N HIS A 197 17.71 -9.03 -18.36
CA HIS A 197 18.90 -9.25 -19.17
C HIS A 197 19.00 -8.22 -20.30
N VAL A 198 20.11 -7.49 -20.33
CA VAL A 198 20.47 -6.55 -21.40
C VAL A 198 21.79 -7.02 -22.01
N GLY A 199 21.70 -7.90 -23.01
CA GLY A 199 22.88 -8.53 -23.59
C GLY A 199 23.61 -9.38 -22.56
N ARG A 200 24.82 -8.95 -22.16
CA ARG A 200 25.65 -9.62 -21.16
C ARG A 200 25.50 -9.07 -19.73
N GLU A 201 24.70 -8.02 -19.54
CA GLU A 201 24.49 -7.37 -18.25
C GLU A 201 23.14 -7.76 -17.65
N ASP A 202 23.16 -8.07 -16.36
CA ASP A 202 21.94 -8.34 -15.58
C ASP A 202 21.56 -7.07 -14.82
N VAL A 203 20.48 -6.43 -15.28
CA VAL A 203 20.01 -5.15 -14.76
C VAL A 203 19.01 -5.42 -13.64
N ASN A 204 19.33 -4.98 -12.43
CA ASN A 204 18.45 -5.09 -11.27
C ASN A 204 18.59 -3.88 -10.33
N PHE A 205 17.51 -3.49 -9.65
CA PHE A 205 17.43 -2.37 -8.70
C PHE A 205 17.87 -1.00 -9.24
N ARG A 206 17.69 -0.78 -10.55
CA ARG A 206 17.96 0.50 -11.23
C ARG A 206 16.89 0.79 -12.30
N PRO A 207 16.73 2.04 -12.76
CA PRO A 207 15.85 2.38 -13.88
C PRO A 207 16.22 1.61 -15.14
N LEU A 208 15.23 1.12 -15.90
CA LEU A 208 15.46 0.45 -17.17
C LEU A 208 15.43 1.45 -18.31
N VAL A 209 16.58 2.04 -18.61
CA VAL A 209 16.75 2.91 -19.77
C VAL A 209 17.96 2.43 -20.55
N ILE A 210 17.76 2.05 -21.81
CA ILE A 210 18.79 1.47 -22.67
C ILE A 210 18.97 2.37 -23.90
N GLY A 211 20.19 2.85 -24.13
CA GLY A 211 20.48 3.82 -25.19
C GLY A 211 20.27 5.29 -24.80
N GLY A 212 20.05 6.13 -25.80
CA GLY A 212 19.75 7.56 -25.61
C GLY A 212 20.96 8.49 -25.59
N ALA A 213 22.19 7.96 -25.67
CA ALA A 213 23.40 8.78 -25.77
C ALA A 213 23.78 9.07 -27.23
N ASP A 214 24.44 10.20 -27.48
CA ASP A 214 25.02 10.57 -28.79
C ASP A 214 24.02 10.50 -29.97
N GLY A 215 22.74 10.77 -29.71
CA GLY A 215 21.68 10.69 -30.72
C GLY A 215 21.21 9.26 -31.06
N SER A 216 21.69 8.24 -30.34
CA SER A 216 21.13 6.89 -30.42
C SER A 216 19.70 6.84 -29.87
N PRO A 217 18.78 6.08 -30.49
CA PRO A 217 17.44 5.88 -29.97
C PRO A 217 17.47 5.05 -28.68
N TYR A 218 16.35 5.04 -27.97
CA TYR A 218 16.11 4.12 -26.85
C TYR A 218 15.60 2.78 -27.36
N ARG A 219 16.00 1.70 -26.68
CA ARG A 219 15.51 0.35 -26.96
C ARG A 219 14.07 0.20 -26.47
N GLY A 220 13.23 -0.54 -27.20
CA GLY A 220 11.78 -0.61 -26.98
C GLY A 220 11.33 -1.14 -25.62
N ASP A 221 12.18 -1.87 -24.90
CA ASP A 221 11.94 -2.35 -23.53
C ASP A 221 12.38 -1.35 -22.44
N SER A 222 12.85 -0.16 -22.82
CA SER A 222 13.12 0.94 -21.88
C SER A 222 11.82 1.53 -21.33
N PHE A 223 11.82 1.93 -20.06
CA PHE A 223 10.72 2.67 -19.44
C PHE A 223 10.50 3.99 -20.18
N LEU A 224 9.27 4.23 -20.66
CA LEU A 224 8.95 5.39 -21.50
C LEU A 224 9.19 6.71 -20.75
N CYS A 225 8.72 6.78 -19.51
CA CYS A 225 8.90 7.96 -18.66
C CYS A 225 10.35 8.14 -18.23
N GLY A 226 11.05 7.05 -17.90
CA GLY A 226 12.49 7.09 -17.61
C GLY A 226 13.31 7.60 -18.79
N ALA A 227 13.00 7.16 -20.02
CA ALA A 227 13.65 7.64 -21.23
C ALA A 227 13.35 9.12 -21.52
N ALA A 228 12.12 9.57 -21.25
CA ALA A 228 11.74 10.97 -21.42
C ALA A 228 12.42 11.92 -20.43
N ILE A 229 12.58 11.50 -19.17
CA ILE A 229 13.34 12.22 -18.14
C ILE A 229 14.82 12.23 -18.52
N HIS A 230 15.39 11.07 -18.88
CA HIS A 230 16.79 10.96 -19.32
C HIS A 230 17.08 11.92 -20.50
N ALA A 231 16.17 11.99 -21.49
CA ALA A 231 16.26 12.91 -22.62
C ALA A 231 16.10 14.40 -22.26
N GLY A 232 15.68 14.73 -21.03
CA GLY A 232 15.41 16.10 -20.60
C GLY A 232 14.14 16.71 -21.18
N VAL A 233 13.24 15.88 -21.73
CA VAL A 233 11.95 16.34 -22.29
C VAL A 233 10.93 16.56 -21.19
N ILE A 234 10.99 15.74 -20.13
CA ILE A 234 10.09 15.79 -18.98
C ILE A 234 10.91 16.00 -17.70
N ASP A 235 10.38 16.78 -16.77
CA ASP A 235 10.94 16.95 -15.43
C ASP A 235 10.35 15.93 -14.45
N ASP A 236 11.19 15.35 -13.58
CA ASP A 236 10.77 14.29 -12.67
C ASP A 236 9.82 14.79 -11.56
N ALA A 237 10.03 16.02 -11.09
CA ALA A 237 9.21 16.56 -10.00
C ALA A 237 7.75 16.87 -10.41
N THR A 238 7.53 17.21 -11.68
CA THR A 238 6.22 17.60 -12.19
C THR A 238 5.59 16.58 -13.13
N GLY A 239 6.37 15.64 -13.67
CA GLY A 239 5.95 14.82 -14.80
C GLY A 239 5.71 15.66 -16.04
N GLY A 240 4.98 15.13 -17.03
CA GLY A 240 4.74 15.89 -18.26
C GLY A 240 4.30 15.05 -19.43
N CYS A 241 4.32 15.64 -20.62
CA CYS A 241 4.10 14.92 -21.86
C CYS A 241 5.31 14.97 -22.77
N ALA A 242 5.44 13.91 -23.54
CA ALA A 242 6.43 13.79 -24.58
C ALA A 242 5.81 13.09 -25.79
N VAL A 243 6.50 13.19 -26.93
CA VAL A 243 6.15 12.45 -28.13
C VAL A 243 7.21 11.37 -28.33
N ALA A 244 6.78 10.11 -28.38
CA ALA A 244 7.62 8.99 -28.77
C ALA A 244 7.49 8.76 -30.26
N THR A 245 8.61 8.72 -30.97
CA THR A 245 8.67 8.40 -32.41
C THR A 245 9.35 7.05 -32.59
N LEU A 246 8.62 6.10 -33.19
CA LEU A 246 9.15 4.75 -33.43
C LEU A 246 10.06 4.74 -34.66
N VAL A 247 11.29 4.29 -34.46
CA VAL A 247 12.35 4.22 -35.48
C VAL A 247 12.42 2.83 -36.11
N GLY A 248 12.07 1.79 -35.36
CA GLY A 248 12.19 0.39 -35.79
C GLY A 248 13.50 -0.25 -35.35
N GLU A 249 14.02 -1.14 -36.19
CA GLU A 249 15.23 -1.90 -35.89
C GLU A 249 16.45 -0.99 -35.79
N TYR A 250 17.26 -1.18 -34.75
CA TYR A 250 18.52 -0.46 -34.57
C TYR A 250 19.58 -1.36 -33.94
N TYR A 251 20.86 -1.06 -34.19
CA TYR A 251 21.96 -2.01 -34.00
C TYR A 251 22.92 -1.70 -32.83
N GLN A 252 22.95 -0.47 -32.32
CA GLN A 252 23.96 -0.05 -31.33
C GLN A 252 23.43 1.02 -30.37
N TYR A 253 23.29 0.72 -29.10
CA TYR A 253 22.75 1.65 -28.10
C TYR A 253 23.87 2.14 -27.18
N PHE A 254 24.10 3.44 -27.16
CA PHE A 254 25.13 4.07 -26.34
C PHE A 254 24.57 4.50 -24.99
N ALA A 255 25.37 4.32 -23.93
CA ALA A 255 25.01 4.70 -22.57
C ALA A 255 25.46 6.13 -22.23
N SER A 256 24.65 6.82 -21.43
CA SER A 256 24.98 8.11 -20.82
C SER A 256 24.31 8.26 -19.47
N SER A 257 24.84 9.16 -18.65
CA SER A 257 24.17 9.67 -17.45
C SER A 257 23.55 11.01 -17.78
N SER A 258 22.22 11.15 -17.66
CA SER A 258 21.53 12.42 -17.88
C SER A 258 20.29 12.54 -16.98
N HIS A 259 20.07 13.75 -16.45
CA HIS A 259 18.92 14.09 -15.58
C HIS A 259 18.70 13.11 -14.41
N GLY A 260 19.78 12.59 -13.82
CA GLY A 260 19.72 11.68 -12.67
C GLY A 260 19.44 10.21 -13.02
N ILE A 261 19.40 9.86 -14.31
CA ILE A 261 19.22 8.49 -14.80
C ILE A 261 20.47 8.04 -15.55
N ASP A 262 20.97 6.85 -15.21
CA ASP A 262 22.08 6.19 -15.91
C ASP A 262 21.53 5.18 -16.92
N SER A 263 21.69 5.45 -18.21
CA SER A 263 21.29 4.50 -19.26
C SER A 263 22.30 3.37 -19.44
N ILE A 264 21.86 2.28 -20.06
CA ILE A 264 22.61 1.03 -20.21
C ILE A 264 22.99 0.84 -21.69
N PRO A 265 24.23 0.42 -22.00
CA PRO A 265 24.66 0.21 -23.37
C PRO A 265 24.17 -1.15 -23.88
N PHE A 266 23.95 -1.26 -25.19
CA PHE A 266 23.62 -2.55 -25.82
C PHE A 266 24.21 -2.62 -27.22
N ASP A 267 25.06 -3.61 -27.47
CA ASP A 267 25.90 -3.76 -28.67
C ASP A 267 25.32 -4.78 -29.67
N SER A 268 24.00 -4.85 -29.78
CA SER A 268 23.31 -5.75 -30.71
C SER A 268 22.03 -5.13 -31.26
N TYR A 269 21.49 -5.78 -32.30
CA TYR A 269 20.22 -5.41 -32.89
C TYR A 269 19.04 -5.61 -31.93
N PHE A 270 18.06 -4.71 -32.01
CA PHE A 270 16.76 -4.88 -31.38
C PHE A 270 15.66 -4.38 -32.34
N PRO A 271 14.54 -5.10 -32.47
CA PRO A 271 13.54 -4.86 -33.52
C PRO A 271 12.71 -3.57 -33.35
N LEU A 272 12.67 -3.02 -32.13
CA LEU A 272 11.87 -1.85 -31.79
C LEU A 272 12.70 -0.81 -31.05
N SER A 273 12.86 0.36 -31.65
CA SER A 273 13.55 1.50 -31.04
C SER A 273 12.70 2.75 -31.17
N PHE A 274 12.89 3.69 -30.26
CA PHE A 274 12.16 4.94 -30.27
C PHE A 274 13.03 6.12 -29.85
N THR A 275 12.69 7.31 -30.34
CA THR A 275 13.24 8.58 -29.86
C THR A 275 12.15 9.36 -29.12
N VAL A 276 12.57 10.21 -28.20
CA VAL A 276 11.65 11.05 -27.42
C VAL A 276 11.96 12.51 -27.71
N THR A 277 10.92 13.27 -28.06
CA THR A 277 11.04 14.69 -28.38
C THR A 277 9.97 15.51 -27.66
N ALA A 278 10.31 16.76 -27.33
CA ALA A 278 9.36 17.76 -26.88
C ALA A 278 8.59 18.31 -28.09
N ASP A 279 7.26 18.34 -28.02
CA ASP A 279 6.43 19.02 -29.00
C ASP A 279 5.72 20.22 -28.33
N PRO A 280 6.00 21.47 -28.74
CA PRO A 280 5.42 22.66 -28.14
C PRO A 280 3.90 22.75 -28.36
N THR A 281 3.35 21.98 -29.29
CA THR A 281 1.91 21.95 -29.55
C THR A 281 1.16 21.07 -28.55
N VAL A 282 1.86 20.16 -27.86
CA VAL A 282 1.31 19.25 -26.85
C VAL A 282 1.33 19.91 -25.48
N HIS A 283 0.22 20.55 -25.11
CA HIS A 283 0.10 21.25 -23.83
C HIS A 283 -0.40 20.30 -22.73
N CYS A 284 0.53 19.75 -21.94
CA CYS A 284 0.20 18.89 -20.80
C CYS A 284 0.40 19.52 -19.43
N THR A 285 0.81 20.78 -19.41
CA THR A 285 1.08 21.58 -18.21
C THR A 285 -0.20 22.21 -17.68
N ALA A 286 -1.22 21.41 -17.37
CA ALA A 286 -2.18 21.85 -16.37
C ALA A 286 -1.45 21.81 -15.01
N PRO A 287 -1.40 22.91 -14.24
CA PRO A 287 -0.75 22.93 -12.93
C PRO A 287 -1.29 21.79 -12.07
N ASP A 288 -0.40 21.04 -11.42
CA ASP A 288 -0.78 19.94 -10.55
C ASP A 288 -1.75 20.44 -9.46
N PRO A 289 -3.04 20.03 -9.47
CA PRO A 289 -4.02 20.57 -8.54
C PRO A 289 -3.87 19.99 -7.13
N ARG A 290 -2.98 19.00 -6.95
CA ARG A 290 -2.72 18.25 -5.72
C ARG A 290 -2.44 19.21 -4.55
N TRP A 291 -1.39 20.00 -4.69
CA TRP A 291 -0.92 20.89 -3.62
C TRP A 291 -1.62 22.26 -3.60
N THR A 292 -1.98 22.78 -4.77
CA THR A 292 -2.43 24.18 -4.92
C THR A 292 -3.91 24.36 -4.58
N ALA A 293 -4.76 23.39 -4.90
CA ALA A 293 -6.21 23.51 -4.74
C ALA A 293 -6.80 22.40 -3.85
N SER A 294 -6.53 21.14 -4.19
CA SER A 294 -7.26 20.00 -3.62
C SER A 294 -6.86 19.65 -2.18
N LEU A 295 -5.58 19.75 -1.82
CA LEU A 295 -5.12 19.53 -0.44
C LEU A 295 -5.63 20.62 0.52
N PRO A 296 -5.45 21.93 0.26
CA PRO A 296 -6.01 22.97 1.12
C PRO A 296 -7.52 22.85 1.30
N LEU A 297 -8.24 22.48 0.25
CA LEU A 297 -9.68 22.29 0.25
C LEU A 297 -10.09 21.06 1.08
N SER A 298 -9.38 19.94 0.93
CA SER A 298 -9.61 18.74 1.75
C SER A 298 -9.35 19.02 3.23
N LEU A 299 -8.31 19.80 3.55
CA LEU A 299 -8.06 20.28 4.91
C LEU A 299 -9.18 21.20 5.40
N LEU A 300 -9.68 22.11 4.57
CA LEU A 300 -10.78 22.99 4.94
C LEU A 300 -12.08 22.22 5.24
N PHE A 301 -12.44 21.26 4.39
CA PHE A 301 -13.66 20.46 4.60
C PHE A 301 -13.54 19.54 5.82
N THR A 302 -12.43 18.81 5.96
CA THR A 302 -12.22 17.94 7.13
C THR A 302 -12.15 18.72 8.44
N THR A 303 -11.57 19.94 8.45
CA THR A 303 -11.56 20.81 9.63
C THR A 303 -12.95 21.34 9.96
N LEU A 304 -13.72 21.81 8.97
CA LEU A 304 -15.09 22.28 9.19
C LEU A 304 -15.99 21.16 9.72
N LEU A 305 -15.86 19.95 9.18
CA LEU A 305 -16.57 18.76 9.64
C LEU A 305 -16.16 18.40 11.08
N SER A 306 -14.86 18.45 11.39
CA SER A 306 -14.34 18.23 12.74
C SER A 306 -14.91 19.24 13.74
N LEU A 307 -14.97 20.52 13.39
CA LEU A 307 -15.45 21.58 14.29
C LEU A 307 -16.96 21.51 14.57
N THR A 308 -17.74 21.03 13.61
CA THR A 308 -19.20 21.04 13.66
C THR A 308 -19.81 19.70 14.11
N THR A 309 -19.06 18.61 14.02
CA THR A 309 -19.58 17.26 14.32
C THR A 309 -19.28 16.83 15.76
N THR A 310 -20.34 16.50 16.50
CA THR A 310 -20.28 15.96 17.87
C THR A 310 -20.37 14.43 17.94
N SER A 311 -20.86 13.77 16.89
CA SER A 311 -20.98 12.32 16.85
C SER A 311 -19.70 11.65 16.37
N ALA A 312 -19.15 10.74 17.19
CA ALA A 312 -17.99 9.92 16.87
C ALA A 312 -18.09 9.12 15.55
N PRO A 313 -19.18 8.39 15.25
CA PRO A 313 -19.25 7.57 14.04
C PRO A 313 -19.28 8.42 12.77
N LEU A 314 -20.08 9.50 12.73
CA LEU A 314 -20.11 10.37 11.56
C LEU A 314 -18.73 10.97 11.32
N PHE A 315 -18.07 11.51 12.35
CA PHE A 315 -16.74 12.09 12.19
C PHE A 315 -15.72 11.08 11.66
N PHE A 316 -15.66 9.88 12.24
CA PHE A 316 -14.69 8.86 11.84
C PHE A 316 -14.90 8.38 10.40
N PHE A 317 -16.11 7.91 10.06
CA PHE A 317 -16.35 7.31 8.73
C PHE A 317 -16.33 8.34 7.61
N THR A 318 -16.83 9.56 7.84
CA THR A 318 -16.79 10.62 6.81
C THR A 318 -15.36 11.11 6.59
N THR A 319 -14.57 11.32 7.65
CA THR A 319 -13.17 11.72 7.52
C THR A 319 -12.34 10.62 6.87
N PHE A 320 -12.54 9.36 7.28
CA PHE A 320 -11.86 8.21 6.66
C PHE A 320 -12.15 8.11 5.17
N THR A 321 -13.43 8.12 4.78
CA THR A 321 -13.84 8.05 3.37
C THR A 321 -13.31 9.25 2.58
N ALA A 322 -13.31 10.44 3.20
CA ALA A 322 -12.81 11.66 2.57
C ALA A 322 -11.31 11.59 2.29
N VAL A 323 -10.52 11.22 3.31
CA VAL A 323 -9.07 11.06 3.18
C VAL A 323 -8.72 9.93 2.21
N PHE A 324 -9.40 8.79 2.30
CA PHE A 324 -9.19 7.66 1.40
C PHE A 324 -9.43 8.05 -0.07
N THR A 325 -10.52 8.76 -0.34
CA THR A 325 -10.84 9.23 -1.70
C THR A 325 -9.83 10.28 -2.19
N HIS A 326 -9.39 11.18 -1.31
CA HIS A 326 -8.36 12.17 -1.64
C HIS A 326 -7.03 11.49 -2.02
N VAL A 327 -6.54 10.56 -1.20
CA VAL A 327 -5.30 9.84 -1.48
C VAL A 327 -5.42 9.06 -2.79
N ALA A 328 -6.48 8.26 -2.94
CA ALA A 328 -6.63 7.34 -4.07
C ALA A 328 -6.91 8.01 -5.43
N LEU A 329 -7.40 9.25 -5.46
CA LEU A 329 -7.68 9.96 -6.72
C LEU A 329 -6.74 11.13 -6.99
N ILE A 330 -6.16 11.72 -5.94
CA ILE A 330 -5.48 13.01 -6.00
C ILE A 330 -4.03 12.90 -5.55
N SER A 331 -3.75 12.57 -4.28
CA SER A 331 -2.37 12.60 -3.75
C SER A 331 -1.49 11.57 -4.44
N ASP A 332 -1.92 10.32 -4.39
CA ASP A 332 -1.21 9.16 -4.92
C ASP A 332 -2.18 8.23 -5.68
N PRO A 333 -2.67 8.69 -6.84
CA PRO A 333 -3.54 7.88 -7.68
C PRO A 333 -2.75 6.67 -8.21
N PRO A 334 -3.36 5.49 -8.30
CA PRO A 334 -2.65 4.33 -8.81
C PRO A 334 -2.27 4.56 -10.28
N ASN A 335 -1.02 4.28 -10.63
CA ASN A 335 -0.56 4.41 -11.99
C ASN A 335 -1.36 3.46 -12.91
N LEU A 336 -1.84 4.03 -14.01
CA LEU A 336 -2.77 3.40 -14.93
C LEU A 336 -2.34 3.69 -16.36
N SER A 337 -1.95 2.63 -17.07
CA SER A 337 -1.72 2.66 -18.50
C SER A 337 -3.07 2.61 -19.24
N THR A 338 -3.51 3.72 -19.84
CA THR A 338 -4.76 3.74 -20.62
C THR A 338 -4.55 4.33 -22.02
N PRO A 339 -5.01 3.64 -23.09
CA PRO A 339 -4.82 4.09 -24.46
C PRO A 339 -5.58 5.39 -24.78
N THR A 340 -6.61 5.73 -24.01
CA THR A 340 -7.39 6.96 -24.18
C THR A 340 -7.57 7.70 -22.86
N THR A 341 -7.52 9.03 -22.91
CA THR A 341 -7.77 9.92 -21.76
C THR A 341 -9.18 9.77 -21.18
N THR A 342 -10.15 9.39 -22.01
CA THR A 342 -11.55 9.18 -21.60
C THR A 342 -11.75 7.99 -20.68
N ALA A 343 -10.86 6.98 -20.74
CA ALA A 343 -10.94 5.77 -19.93
C ALA A 343 -10.24 5.90 -18.56
N LEU A 344 -9.39 6.91 -18.38
CA LEU A 344 -8.59 7.08 -17.18
C LEU A 344 -9.44 7.32 -15.92
N LEU A 345 -10.36 8.29 -15.96
CA LEU A 345 -11.19 8.62 -14.80
C LEU A 345 -12.13 7.46 -14.42
N PRO A 346 -12.83 6.78 -15.36
CA PRO A 346 -13.58 5.56 -15.06
C PRO A 346 -12.71 4.45 -14.45
N ALA A 347 -11.49 4.25 -14.95
CA ALA A 347 -10.58 3.24 -14.41
C ALA A 347 -10.12 3.57 -12.97
N LEU A 348 -9.85 4.85 -12.68
CA LEU A 348 -9.54 5.32 -11.32
C LEU A 348 -10.72 5.10 -10.36
N ILE A 349 -11.94 5.43 -10.79
CA ILE A 349 -13.15 5.21 -9.99
C ILE A 349 -13.37 3.72 -9.74
N SER A 350 -13.17 2.87 -10.74
CA SER A 350 -13.27 1.41 -10.60
C SER A 350 -12.25 0.86 -9.59
N ARG A 351 -10.99 1.31 -9.64
CA ARG A 351 -9.98 0.92 -8.64
C ARG A 351 -10.30 1.45 -7.24
N LEU A 352 -10.81 2.69 -7.13
CA LEU A 352 -11.26 3.27 -5.87
C LEU A 352 -12.37 2.42 -5.24
N THR A 353 -13.43 2.09 -5.99
CA THR A 353 -14.56 1.31 -5.47
C THR A 353 -14.14 -0.10 -5.07
N ALA A 354 -13.26 -0.74 -5.84
CA ALA A 354 -12.70 -2.06 -5.53
C ALA A 354 -11.93 -2.06 -4.20
N ARG A 355 -11.16 -1.00 -3.90
CA ARG A 355 -10.37 -0.89 -2.67
C ARG A 355 -11.17 -0.34 -1.48
N LEU A 356 -12.22 0.45 -1.72
CA LEU A 356 -12.99 1.12 -0.66
C LEU A 356 -13.73 0.13 0.24
N LEU A 357 -14.31 -0.94 -0.33
CA LEU A 357 -15.09 -1.91 0.45
C LEU A 357 -14.26 -2.65 1.53
N PRO A 358 -13.13 -3.31 1.19
CA PRO A 358 -12.28 -3.92 2.21
C PRO A 358 -11.69 -2.88 3.16
N ALA A 359 -11.35 -1.69 2.67
CA ALA A 359 -10.86 -0.59 3.52
C ALA A 359 -11.90 -0.15 4.56
N LEU A 360 -13.19 -0.06 4.19
CA LEU A 360 -14.28 0.23 5.12
C LEU A 360 -14.48 -0.90 6.14
N ALA A 361 -14.30 -2.17 5.77
CA ALA A 361 -14.35 -3.29 6.70
C ALA A 361 -13.21 -3.21 7.74
N CYS A 362 -11.99 -2.86 7.32
CA CYS A 362 -10.90 -2.59 8.25
C CYS A 362 -11.21 -1.37 9.13
N ALA A 363 -11.76 -0.30 8.55
CA ALA A 363 -12.13 0.91 9.28
C ALA A 363 -13.23 0.64 10.33
N THR A 364 -14.20 -0.22 10.06
CA THR A 364 -15.23 -0.61 11.05
C THR A 364 -14.61 -1.38 12.21
N LEU A 365 -13.67 -2.31 11.94
CA LEU A 365 -12.94 -3.01 13.00
C LEU A 365 -12.12 -2.05 13.86
N ILE A 366 -11.38 -1.12 13.24
CA ILE A 366 -10.63 -0.07 13.94
C ILE A 366 -11.58 0.79 14.78
N TYR A 367 -12.74 1.16 14.23
CA TYR A 367 -13.73 1.93 14.95
C TYR A 367 -14.25 1.20 16.19
N LEU A 368 -14.61 -0.07 16.06
CA LEU A 368 -15.18 -0.85 17.16
C LEU A 368 -14.16 -1.15 18.27
N THR A 369 -12.89 -1.37 17.91
CA THR A 369 -11.83 -1.78 18.84
C THR A 369 -11.18 -0.60 19.55
N THR A 370 -10.76 0.43 18.80
CA THR A 370 -9.94 1.53 19.32
C THR A 370 -10.63 2.88 19.19
N ALA A 371 -11.10 3.26 18.00
CA ALA A 371 -11.53 4.63 17.74
C ALA A 371 -12.80 5.03 18.52
N ARG A 372 -13.74 4.10 18.74
CA ARG A 372 -14.93 4.36 19.57
C ARG A 372 -14.57 4.73 21.00
N ARG A 373 -13.51 4.13 21.56
CA ARG A 373 -13.07 4.41 22.94
C ARG A 373 -12.34 5.75 23.04
N THR A 374 -11.58 6.13 22.01
CA THR A 374 -10.85 7.42 21.98
C THR A 374 -11.76 8.60 21.63
N LEU A 375 -12.79 8.36 20.81
CA LEU A 375 -13.78 9.36 20.39
C LEU A 375 -15.02 9.41 21.31
N HIS A 376 -14.99 8.78 22.49
CA HIS A 376 -16.09 8.84 23.45
C HIS A 376 -15.62 9.28 24.85
N PRO A 377 -16.22 10.30 25.48
CA PRO A 377 -17.11 11.33 24.92
C PRO A 377 -16.30 12.40 24.16
N LEU A 378 -16.83 12.87 23.02
CA LEU A 378 -16.35 14.07 22.34
C LEU A 378 -17.17 15.27 22.84
N PRO A 379 -16.79 15.91 23.96
CA PRO A 379 -17.52 17.10 24.38
C PRO A 379 -17.33 18.20 23.33
N ALA A 380 -18.41 18.92 23.01
CA ALA A 380 -18.40 20.05 22.09
C ALA A 380 -17.36 21.14 22.48
N THR A 381 -16.94 21.14 23.75
CA THR A 381 -15.90 22.01 24.32
C THR A 381 -14.49 21.75 23.78
N ALA A 382 -14.23 20.64 23.08
CA ALA A 382 -12.88 20.25 22.64
C ALA A 382 -12.70 20.22 21.11
N SER A 383 -13.57 20.88 20.34
CA SER A 383 -13.61 20.83 18.87
C SER A 383 -12.28 21.21 18.18
N LEU A 384 -11.62 22.28 18.63
CA LEU A 384 -10.30 22.71 18.10
C LEU A 384 -9.19 21.77 18.55
N THR A 385 -9.20 21.40 19.82
CA THR A 385 -8.21 20.48 20.41
C THR A 385 -8.24 19.12 19.73
N LYS A 386 -9.44 18.62 19.42
CA LYS A 386 -9.70 17.41 18.62
C LYS A 386 -9.09 17.53 17.23
N THR A 387 -9.34 18.64 16.55
CA THR A 387 -8.84 18.87 15.19
C THR A 387 -7.32 18.93 15.16
N LEU A 388 -6.66 19.46 16.18
CA LEU A 388 -5.20 19.50 16.24
C LEU A 388 -4.59 18.13 16.59
N LEU A 389 -5.15 17.39 17.54
CA LEU A 389 -4.60 16.10 18.00
C LEU A 389 -4.86 14.95 17.02
N PHE A 390 -6.07 14.85 16.47
CA PHE A 390 -6.49 13.71 15.64
C PHE A 390 -6.26 13.94 14.14
N ARG A 391 -5.89 15.15 13.73
CA ARG A 391 -5.43 15.45 12.37
C ARG A 391 -3.89 15.41 12.26
N GLY A 392 -3.24 14.80 13.27
CA GLY A 392 -1.79 14.77 13.44
C GLY A 392 -1.03 14.45 12.15
N TRP A 393 0.12 15.10 12.02
CA TRP A 393 1.04 15.14 10.89
C TRP A 393 1.25 13.77 10.23
N PHE A 394 0.57 13.54 9.10
CA PHE A 394 0.93 12.48 8.16
C PHE A 394 2.27 12.86 7.55
N ALA A 395 3.37 12.42 8.19
CA ALA A 395 4.64 12.31 7.49
C ALA A 395 4.47 11.13 6.53
N GLU A 396 4.11 11.44 5.29
CA GLU A 396 4.26 10.55 4.14
C GLU A 396 5.76 10.23 4.02
N ARG A 397 6.20 9.18 4.73
CA ARG A 397 7.46 8.54 4.41
C ARG A 397 7.13 7.60 3.25
N PRO A 398 7.82 7.71 2.10
CA PRO A 398 7.64 6.78 1.00
C PRO A 398 7.82 5.35 1.50
N LEU A 399 6.96 4.44 1.04
CA LEU A 399 7.02 3.03 1.43
C LEU A 399 8.37 2.41 1.01
N GLU A 400 9.05 3.01 0.03
CA GLU A 400 10.41 2.63 -0.39
C GLU A 400 11.45 2.72 0.73
N GLU A 401 11.30 3.60 1.74
CA GLU A 401 12.20 3.62 2.91
C GLU A 401 11.95 2.43 3.87
N GLN A 402 10.87 1.66 3.67
CA GLN A 402 10.54 0.48 4.46
C GLN A 402 11.06 -0.82 3.84
N VAL A 403 11.75 -0.75 2.69
CA VAL A 403 12.46 -1.90 2.13
C VAL A 403 13.76 -2.08 2.91
N PHE A 404 13.82 -3.14 3.72
CA PHE A 404 15.04 -3.52 4.41
C PHE A 404 16.06 -4.06 3.39
N GLY A 405 16.88 -3.16 2.84
CA GLY A 405 17.95 -3.50 1.91
C GLY A 405 19.30 -3.59 2.62
N TRP A 406 19.94 -4.75 2.57
CA TRP A 406 21.33 -4.89 3.03
C TRP A 406 22.28 -4.83 1.82
N VAL A 407 23.06 -3.75 1.72
CA VAL A 407 24.06 -3.57 0.66
C VAL A 407 25.42 -4.08 1.11
N ARG A 408 26.00 -5.02 0.36
CA ARG A 408 27.38 -5.52 0.56
C ARG A 408 28.37 -4.44 0.12
N ARG A 409 29.24 -3.98 1.03
CA ARG A 409 30.29 -3.01 0.68
C ARG A 409 31.37 -3.70 -0.16
N ALA A 410 31.54 -3.26 -1.40
CA ALA A 410 32.58 -3.77 -2.28
C ALA A 410 33.99 -3.51 -1.69
N GLY A 411 34.88 -4.52 -1.78
CA GLY A 411 36.30 -4.38 -1.45
C GLY A 411 36.77 -4.96 -0.11
N ARG A 412 35.90 -5.62 0.67
CA ARG A 412 36.30 -6.22 1.96
C ARG A 412 35.62 -7.56 2.28
N VAL A 413 35.37 -8.35 1.25
CA VAL A 413 34.66 -9.62 1.36
C VAL A 413 35.70 -10.75 1.43
N VAL A 414 35.81 -11.39 2.59
CA VAL A 414 36.77 -12.50 2.83
C VAL A 414 36.06 -13.80 3.21
N ALA A 415 34.74 -13.77 3.43
CA ALA A 415 33.96 -14.92 3.86
C ALA A 415 32.51 -14.88 3.34
N ASP A 416 31.87 -16.05 3.33
CA ASP A 416 30.45 -16.21 3.07
C ASP A 416 29.64 -15.58 4.21
N GLU A 417 28.55 -14.89 3.87
CA GLU A 417 27.66 -14.24 4.81
C GLU A 417 26.35 -15.04 4.91
N TYR A 418 25.88 -15.31 6.12
CA TYR A 418 24.67 -16.10 6.37
C TYR A 418 23.55 -15.20 6.89
N PHE A 419 22.36 -15.36 6.33
CA PHE A 419 21.19 -14.54 6.64
C PHE A 419 20.03 -15.42 7.06
N ARG A 420 19.38 -15.07 8.17
CA ARG A 420 18.14 -15.70 8.65
C ARG A 420 17.22 -14.61 9.19
N PHE A 421 15.92 -14.76 8.99
CA PHE A 421 14.93 -13.88 9.60
C PHE A 421 14.42 -14.55 10.88
N GLY A 422 14.46 -13.82 11.99
CA GLY A 422 13.91 -14.26 13.26
C GLY A 422 12.54 -13.66 13.52
N PHE A 423 11.55 -14.48 13.86
CA PHE A 423 10.28 -14.02 14.39
C PHE A 423 10.48 -13.57 15.83
N LEU A 424 10.12 -12.33 16.15
CA LEU A 424 10.26 -11.77 17.49
C LEU A 424 8.88 -11.61 18.15
N THR A 425 8.77 -12.02 19.41
CA THR A 425 7.65 -11.66 20.28
C THR A 425 7.63 -10.15 20.58
N GLU A 426 6.48 -9.65 21.04
CA GLU A 426 6.33 -8.26 21.51
C GLU A 426 7.32 -7.89 22.64
N GLY A 427 7.83 -8.88 23.37
CA GLY A 427 8.88 -8.72 24.39
C GLY A 427 10.33 -8.80 23.87
N GLY A 428 10.55 -8.86 22.56
CA GLY A 428 11.88 -8.93 21.94
C GLY A 428 12.56 -10.30 22.02
N ARG A 429 11.85 -11.35 22.48
CA ARG A 429 12.35 -12.73 22.47
C ARG A 429 12.15 -13.35 21.10
N ALA A 430 13.20 -13.94 20.53
CA ALA A 430 13.12 -14.74 19.31
C ALA A 430 12.25 -15.99 19.56
N LEU A 431 11.33 -16.23 18.63
CA LEU A 431 10.50 -17.43 18.57
C LEU A 431 11.20 -18.49 17.72
N ASP A 432 11.32 -18.20 16.44
CA ASP A 432 11.83 -19.12 15.44
C ASP A 432 12.58 -18.36 14.35
N TYR A 433 13.44 -19.06 13.62
CA TYR A 433 14.25 -18.52 12.55
C TYR A 433 13.97 -19.25 11.23
N THR A 434 13.91 -18.51 10.14
CA THR A 434 13.89 -19.12 8.81
C THR A 434 15.17 -19.91 8.54
N GLU A 435 15.13 -20.81 7.55
CA GLU A 435 16.35 -21.39 7.01
C GLU A 435 17.33 -20.30 6.54
N ALA A 436 18.63 -20.60 6.62
CA ALA A 436 19.66 -19.66 6.21
C ALA A 436 19.75 -19.55 4.70
N GLY A 437 19.69 -18.33 4.19
CA GLY A 437 20.29 -18.00 2.91
C GLY A 437 21.78 -17.74 3.07
N THR A 438 22.59 -18.17 2.11
CA THR A 438 24.03 -17.92 2.10
C THR A 438 24.38 -17.00 0.94
N TRP A 439 25.00 -15.86 1.25
CA TRP A 439 25.61 -14.99 0.26
C TRP A 439 27.09 -15.32 0.13
N PHE A 440 27.42 -16.07 -0.92
CA PHE A 440 28.76 -16.56 -1.15
C PHE A 440 29.72 -15.42 -1.53
N VAL A 441 31.02 -15.61 -1.27
CA VAL A 441 32.08 -14.66 -1.69
C VAL A 441 32.06 -14.40 -3.19
N ASN A 442 31.69 -15.41 -4.01
CA ASN A 442 31.59 -15.28 -5.46
C ASN A 442 30.39 -14.43 -5.95
N GLY A 443 29.56 -13.91 -5.03
CA GLY A 443 28.39 -13.10 -5.32
C GLY A 443 27.10 -13.88 -5.55
N SER A 444 27.17 -15.22 -5.62
CA SER A 444 25.99 -16.09 -5.72
C SER A 444 25.23 -16.20 -4.40
N TRP A 445 23.94 -16.55 -4.49
CA TRP A 445 23.03 -16.67 -3.34
C TRP A 445 22.38 -18.05 -3.31
N SER A 446 22.44 -18.75 -2.18
CA SER A 446 21.58 -19.91 -1.93
C SER A 446 20.31 -19.47 -1.21
N GLN A 447 19.14 -19.86 -1.73
CA GLN A 447 17.88 -19.70 -1.02
C GLN A 447 17.78 -20.77 0.09
N GLY A 448 17.32 -20.38 1.28
CA GLY A 448 16.77 -21.36 2.24
C GLY A 448 15.42 -21.86 1.71
N ALA A 449 15.01 -23.09 2.02
CA ALA A 449 13.69 -23.56 1.67
C ALA A 449 12.62 -22.72 2.40
N GLY A 450 11.62 -22.21 1.68
CA GLY A 450 10.49 -21.47 2.26
C GLY A 450 10.28 -20.02 1.79
N TYR A 451 11.02 -19.53 0.80
CA TYR A 451 10.77 -18.21 0.19
C TYR A 451 9.94 -18.36 -1.11
N TRP A 452 8.84 -17.62 -1.21
CA TRP A 452 8.09 -17.35 -2.45
C TRP A 452 8.01 -15.84 -2.65
#